data_AF-A0A952DVH8-F1
#
_entry.id   AF-A0A952DVH8-F1
#
_cell.length_a   1.000
_cell.length_b   1.000
_cell.length_c   1.000
_cell.angle_alpha   90.00
_cell.angle_beta   90.00
_cell.angle_gamma   90.00
#
_symmetry.space_group_name_H-M   'P 1'
#
loop_
_entity.id
_entity.type
_entity.pdbx_description
1 polymer ?
#
loop_
_entity_poly.entity_id
_entity_poly.type
_entity_poly.pdbx_seq_one_letter_code
_entity_poly.pdbx_strand_id
1 'polypeptide(L)'
;MTNLIKTTFSNFSILYKNFLHWNILKILINIFPILLGLLLALPFFGIFFGFVYFDPINWQEIIGSYVNTKSIGLSFLTAVTSHFFYVLVEVLLLVISIGLFLFGYSYRVVLFSKINMDYVSFKKTPYFSKNIYFDFKYIFKYLSIVSWTGLILLIPFLIFLILMRVYVFSFGGVDEIYKTMLQSQINTFSTVSLVTFLILVLVFVYLSYRLSYSYILILDENKDELKDKTGLYFVKKSFEITSGIKKLFKFLVLLILFSIFMYIISFIGEKLEDFGNLAKIIYTIVVFLFINGLFEMLIVTTYYEIMIKEDNSLAEENIN
;
A
#
# COMPACT_ATOMS: atom_id res chain seq x y z
N MET A 1 -20.18 -12.07 -15.23
CA MET A 1 -20.19 -12.40 -13.78
C MET A 1 -20.22 -13.90 -13.51
N THR A 2 -21.08 -14.68 -14.19
CA THR A 2 -21.14 -16.16 -14.10
C THR A 2 -19.84 -16.86 -14.50
N ASN A 3 -19.14 -16.35 -15.52
CA ASN A 3 -17.81 -16.88 -15.90
C ASN A 3 -16.75 -16.61 -14.83
N LEU A 4 -16.68 -15.40 -14.26
CA LEU A 4 -15.76 -15.06 -13.16
C LEU A 4 -15.94 -16.00 -11.97
N ILE A 5 -17.18 -16.26 -11.54
CA ILE A 5 -17.48 -17.17 -10.42
C ILE A 5 -17.02 -18.60 -10.72
N LYS A 6 -17.28 -19.10 -11.94
CA LYS A 6 -16.86 -20.44 -12.37
C LYS A 6 -15.33 -20.56 -12.43
N THR A 7 -14.65 -19.54 -12.96
CA THR A 7 -13.18 -19.48 -12.99
C THR A 7 -12.61 -19.46 -11.58
N THR A 8 -13.15 -18.63 -10.68
CA THR A 8 -12.73 -18.56 -9.27
C THR A 8 -12.89 -19.90 -8.55
N PHE A 9 -14.01 -20.61 -8.75
CA PHE A 9 -14.21 -21.95 -8.16
C PHE A 9 -13.24 -23.01 -8.72
N SER A 10 -12.97 -22.98 -10.02
CA SER A 10 -11.97 -23.87 -10.63
C SER A 10 -10.57 -23.61 -10.06
N ASN A 11 -10.19 -22.33 -9.95
CA ASN A 11 -8.92 -21.90 -9.35
C ASN A 11 -8.81 -22.35 -7.89
N PHE A 12 -9.92 -22.32 -7.15
CA PHE A 12 -10.00 -22.81 -5.77
C PHE A 12 -9.74 -24.31 -5.65
N SER A 13 -10.29 -25.12 -6.55
CA SER A 13 -10.04 -26.57 -6.57
C SER A 13 -8.57 -26.91 -6.79
N ILE A 14 -7.88 -26.15 -7.63
CA ILE A 14 -6.45 -26.33 -7.94
C ILE A 14 -5.58 -25.94 -6.74
N LEU A 15 -5.93 -24.86 -6.05
CA LEU A 15 -5.31 -24.46 -4.78
C LEU A 15 -5.41 -25.58 -3.74
N TYR A 16 -6.59 -26.19 -3.62
CA TYR A 16 -6.82 -27.29 -2.69
C TYR A 16 -5.96 -28.52 -3.00
N LYS A 17 -5.78 -28.87 -4.29
CA LYS A 17 -4.89 -29.96 -4.71
C LYS A 17 -3.41 -29.72 -4.34
N ASN A 18 -3.01 -28.46 -4.17
CA ASN A 18 -1.65 -28.06 -3.84
C ASN A 18 -1.55 -27.39 -2.46
N PHE A 19 -2.50 -27.68 -1.55
CA PHE A 19 -2.69 -26.98 -0.29
C PHE A 19 -1.40 -26.84 0.55
N LEU A 20 -0.64 -27.93 0.72
CA LEU A 20 0.61 -27.90 1.50
C LEU A 20 1.68 -27.01 0.85
N HIS A 21 1.90 -27.16 -0.46
CA HIS A 21 2.88 -26.36 -1.19
C HIS A 21 2.52 -24.87 -1.15
N TRP A 22 1.24 -24.57 -1.33
CA TRP A 22 0.67 -23.23 -1.25
C TRP A 22 0.90 -22.60 0.13
N ASN A 23 0.54 -23.30 1.22
CA ASN A 23 0.71 -22.77 2.57
C ASN A 23 2.18 -22.57 2.97
N ILE A 24 3.08 -23.49 2.57
CA ILE A 24 4.52 -23.29 2.78
C ILE A 24 4.98 -22.02 2.06
N LEU A 25 4.60 -21.85 0.78
CA LEU A 25 4.93 -20.63 0.04
C LEU A 25 4.37 -19.37 0.72
N LYS A 26 3.13 -19.39 1.24
CA LYS A 26 2.59 -18.26 2.01
C LYS A 26 3.44 -17.88 3.20
N ILE A 27 3.91 -18.86 3.97
CA ILE A 27 4.77 -18.61 5.13
C ILE A 27 6.06 -17.96 4.66
N LEU A 28 6.69 -18.49 3.60
CA LEU A 28 7.93 -17.94 3.05
C LEU A 28 7.74 -16.52 2.50
N ILE A 29 6.64 -16.25 1.80
CA ILE A 29 6.27 -14.91 1.29
C ILE A 29 5.94 -13.95 2.44
N ASN A 30 5.55 -14.42 3.62
CA ASN A 30 5.39 -13.52 4.77
C ASN A 30 6.73 -13.22 5.45
N ILE A 31 7.60 -14.23 5.60
CA ILE A 31 8.89 -14.06 6.27
C ILE A 31 9.86 -13.22 5.43
N PHE A 32 9.95 -13.50 4.12
CA PHE A 32 10.95 -12.86 3.27
C PHE A 32 10.83 -11.33 3.18
N PRO A 33 9.65 -10.73 2.92
CA PRO A 33 9.45 -9.28 2.91
C PRO A 33 9.66 -8.62 4.26
N ILE A 34 9.42 -9.33 5.37
CA ILE A 34 9.79 -8.84 6.71
C ILE A 34 11.31 -8.71 6.81
N LEU A 35 12.06 -9.75 6.41
CA LEU A 35 13.52 -9.71 6.40
C LEU A 35 14.06 -8.64 5.44
N LEU A 36 13.44 -8.48 4.27
CA LEU A 36 13.79 -7.44 3.30
C LEU A 36 13.54 -6.04 3.87
N GLY A 37 12.36 -5.81 4.48
CA GLY A 37 12.01 -4.56 5.12
C GLY A 37 12.99 -4.22 6.26
N LEU A 38 13.32 -5.20 7.10
CA LEU A 38 14.34 -5.04 8.14
C LEU A 38 15.70 -4.70 7.53
N LEU A 39 16.15 -5.42 6.51
CA LEU A 39 17.43 -5.17 5.85
C LEU A 39 17.54 -3.73 5.29
N LEU A 40 16.46 -3.22 4.68
CA LEU A 40 16.41 -1.86 4.14
C LEU A 40 16.37 -0.79 5.25
N ALA A 41 15.66 -1.06 6.35
CA ALA A 41 15.51 -0.12 7.45
C ALA A 41 16.69 -0.14 8.45
N LEU A 42 17.44 -1.26 8.53
CA LEU A 42 18.47 -1.50 9.54
C LEU A 42 19.53 -0.39 9.62
N PRO A 43 20.07 0.14 8.51
CA PRO A 43 21.05 1.24 8.58
C PRO A 43 20.49 2.48 9.25
N PHE A 44 19.22 2.80 8.99
CA PHE A 44 18.56 3.99 9.53
C PHE A 44 18.12 3.79 10.98
N PHE A 45 17.69 2.59 11.35
CA PHE A 45 17.51 2.23 12.77
C PHE A 45 18.83 2.32 13.54
N GLY A 46 19.94 1.86 12.95
CA GLY A 46 21.26 1.99 13.57
C GLY A 46 21.66 3.45 13.82
N ILE A 47 21.45 4.32 12.82
CA ILE A 47 21.69 5.77 12.97
C ILE A 47 20.74 6.37 14.00
N PHE A 48 19.44 6.02 13.97
CA PHE A 48 18.44 6.47 14.93
C PHE A 48 18.83 6.10 16.36
N PHE A 49 19.13 4.82 16.64
CA PHE A 49 19.51 4.39 17.97
C PHE A 49 20.85 4.99 18.42
N GLY A 50 21.80 5.17 17.49
CA GLY A 50 23.03 5.89 17.78
C GLY A 50 22.75 7.34 18.18
N PHE A 51 21.87 8.01 17.44
CA PHE A 51 21.48 9.40 17.73
C PHE A 51 20.78 9.50 19.09
N VAL A 52 19.78 8.65 19.35
CA VAL A 52 19.07 8.57 20.64
C VAL A 52 20.01 8.25 21.81
N TYR A 53 21.06 7.46 21.59
CA TYR A 53 22.02 7.14 22.64
C TYR A 53 22.97 8.28 22.98
N PHE A 54 23.30 9.14 22.00
CA PHE A 54 24.23 10.26 22.18
C PHE A 54 23.55 11.62 22.29
N ASP A 55 22.23 11.68 22.20
CA ASP A 55 21.48 12.94 22.32
C ASP A 55 21.46 13.44 23.77
N PRO A 56 21.22 14.75 23.98
CA PRO A 56 21.07 15.32 25.32
C PRO A 56 19.69 15.04 25.95
N ILE A 57 18.82 14.26 25.30
CA ILE A 57 17.43 14.06 25.69
C ILE A 57 17.31 12.75 26.49
N ASN A 58 16.82 12.84 27.72
CA ASN A 58 16.55 11.65 28.52
C ASN A 58 15.25 10.95 28.09
N TRP A 59 15.27 10.29 26.93
CA TRP A 59 14.10 9.59 26.37
C TRP A 59 13.53 8.52 27.31
N GLN A 60 14.37 7.88 28.12
CA GLN A 60 13.93 6.88 29.10
C GLN A 60 13.01 7.51 30.16
N GLU A 61 13.37 8.70 30.66
CA GLU A 61 12.55 9.45 31.62
C GLU A 61 11.25 9.96 30.97
N ILE A 62 11.32 10.46 29.73
CA ILE A 62 10.17 10.97 28.99
C ILE A 62 9.15 9.84 28.72
N ILE A 63 9.61 8.72 28.18
CA ILE A 63 8.77 7.55 27.89
C ILE A 63 8.25 6.94 29.20
N GLY A 64 9.11 6.81 30.21
CA GLY A 64 8.72 6.30 31.53
C GLY A 64 7.63 7.14 32.19
N SER A 65 7.77 8.47 32.13
CA SER A 65 6.73 9.40 32.61
C SER A 65 5.42 9.20 31.86
N TYR A 66 5.44 9.14 30.52
CA TYR A 66 4.23 8.96 29.71
C TYR A 66 3.53 7.63 30.00
N VAL A 67 4.28 6.53 30.11
CA VAL A 67 3.71 5.20 30.40
C VAL A 67 3.00 5.20 31.77
N ASN A 68 3.58 5.89 32.76
CA ASN A 68 3.04 5.95 34.11
C ASN A 68 1.85 6.91 34.23
N THR A 69 1.89 8.08 33.59
CA THR A 69 0.87 9.12 33.75
C THR A 69 -0.18 9.13 32.63
N LYS A 70 0.07 8.44 31.52
CA LYS A 70 -0.67 8.53 30.24
C LYS A 70 -0.84 9.97 29.72
N SER A 71 0.01 10.88 30.18
CA SER A 71 -0.04 12.29 29.83
C SER A 71 1.31 12.74 29.30
N ILE A 72 1.27 13.66 28.33
CA ILE A 72 2.47 14.31 27.82
C ILE A 72 2.95 15.28 28.91
N GLY A 73 4.01 14.88 29.61
CA GLY A 73 4.59 15.65 30.71
C GLY A 73 5.42 16.85 30.26
N LEU A 74 5.80 17.69 31.22
CA LEU A 74 6.67 18.84 31.00
C LEU A 74 8.01 18.43 30.37
N SER A 75 8.54 17.26 30.72
CA SER A 75 9.79 16.71 30.17
C SER A 75 9.76 16.54 28.65
N PHE A 76 8.64 16.08 28.07
CA PHE A 76 8.46 16.00 26.63
C PHE A 76 8.41 17.40 25.99
N LEU A 77 7.66 18.33 26.57
CA LEU A 77 7.59 19.71 26.08
C LEU A 77 8.95 20.40 26.12
N THR A 78 9.72 20.19 27.20
CA THR A 78 11.08 20.70 27.34
C THR A 78 12.01 20.11 26.29
N ALA A 79 11.94 18.79 26.02
CA ALA A 79 12.72 18.16 24.96
C ALA A 79 12.40 18.72 23.57
N VAL A 80 11.11 18.86 23.24
CA VAL A 80 10.66 19.42 21.95
C VAL A 80 11.08 20.88 21.78
N THR A 81 11.03 21.69 22.84
CA THR A 81 11.33 23.13 22.78
C THR A 81 12.82 23.43 22.86
N SER A 82 13.54 22.75 23.76
CA SER A 82 14.96 23.03 24.05
C SER A 82 15.91 22.27 23.12
N HIS A 83 15.47 21.12 22.60
CA HIS A 83 16.26 20.26 21.71
C HIS A 83 15.53 19.99 20.39
N PHE A 84 14.79 20.98 19.89
CA PHE A 84 13.95 20.89 18.69
C PHE A 84 14.65 20.21 17.50
N PHE A 85 15.91 20.55 17.24
CA PHE A 85 16.66 19.97 16.11
C PHE A 85 16.92 18.47 16.28
N TYR A 86 17.23 18.01 17.50
CA TYR A 86 17.44 16.59 17.79
C TYR A 86 16.15 15.80 17.58
N VAL A 87 15.05 16.28 18.18
CA VAL A 87 13.71 15.70 18.01
C VAL A 87 13.30 15.64 16.53
N LEU A 88 13.56 16.71 15.77
CA LEU A 88 13.25 16.76 14.34
C LEU A 88 14.03 15.69 13.55
N VAL A 89 15.33 15.56 13.79
CA VAL A 89 16.19 14.57 13.13
C VAL A 89 15.78 13.15 13.49
N GLU A 90 15.47 12.87 14.76
CA GLU A 90 15.01 11.57 15.22
C GLU A 90 13.68 11.17 14.59
N VAL A 91 12.71 12.09 14.57
CA VAL A 91 11.42 11.86 13.91
C VAL A 91 11.63 11.59 12.41
N LEU A 92 12.50 12.35 11.74
CA LEU A 92 12.81 12.13 10.34
C LEU A 92 13.43 10.74 10.11
N LEU A 93 14.42 10.36 10.91
CA LEU A 93 15.09 9.05 10.83
C LEU A 93 14.10 7.90 11.08
N LEU A 94 13.20 8.07 12.06
CA LEU A 94 12.17 7.10 12.38
C LEU A 94 11.15 6.96 11.23
N VAL A 95 10.70 8.07 10.65
CA VAL A 95 9.82 8.08 9.46
C VAL A 95 10.50 7.40 8.26
N ILE A 96 11.78 7.69 8.00
CA ILE A 96 12.53 7.03 6.92
C ILE A 96 12.67 5.54 7.18
N SER A 97 13.04 5.14 8.40
CA SER A 97 13.21 3.73 8.80
C SER A 97 11.92 2.94 8.62
N ILE A 98 10.81 3.47 9.16
CA ILE A 98 9.48 2.86 9.03
C ILE A 98 9.05 2.84 7.56
N GLY A 99 9.27 3.92 6.81
CA GLY A 99 8.95 4.00 5.39
C GLY A 99 9.67 2.92 4.56
N LEU A 100 10.98 2.75 4.77
CA LEU A 100 11.78 1.72 4.10
C LEU A 100 11.35 0.30 4.50
N PHE A 101 11.04 0.09 5.78
CA PHE A 101 10.48 -1.18 6.24
C PHE A 101 9.16 -1.49 5.53
N LEU A 102 8.25 -0.53 5.47
CA LEU A 102 6.95 -0.67 4.80
C LEU A 102 7.11 -0.91 3.29
N PHE A 103 8.09 -0.28 2.63
CA PHE A 103 8.40 -0.54 1.22
C PHE A 103 8.89 -1.98 1.01
N GLY A 104 9.83 -2.46 1.82
CA GLY A 104 10.29 -3.85 1.73
C GLY A 104 9.17 -4.85 2.05
N TYR A 105 8.38 -4.59 3.09
CA TYR A 105 7.25 -5.43 3.49
C TYR A 105 6.16 -5.49 2.42
N SER A 106 5.89 -4.38 1.73
CA SER A 106 4.88 -4.31 0.67
C SER A 106 5.22 -5.17 -0.55
N TYR A 107 6.49 -5.60 -0.70
CA TYR A 107 6.88 -6.57 -1.73
C TYR A 107 6.15 -7.90 -1.61
N ARG A 108 5.65 -8.22 -0.41
CA ARG A 108 4.77 -9.35 -0.15
C ARG A 108 3.63 -9.44 -1.15
N VAL A 109 2.99 -8.31 -1.48
CA VAL A 109 1.84 -8.27 -2.38
C VAL A 109 2.23 -8.75 -3.78
N VAL A 110 3.37 -8.28 -4.30
CA VAL A 110 3.90 -8.69 -5.61
C VAL A 110 4.19 -10.19 -5.63
N LEU A 111 4.84 -10.71 -4.59
CA LEU A 111 5.12 -12.14 -4.47
C LEU A 111 3.84 -12.97 -4.45
N PHE A 112 2.85 -12.62 -3.62
CA PHE A 112 1.57 -13.31 -3.59
C PHE A 112 0.83 -13.25 -4.91
N SER A 113 0.81 -12.08 -5.57
CA SER A 113 0.18 -11.93 -6.87
C SER A 113 0.81 -12.85 -7.91
N LYS A 114 2.14 -13.01 -7.90
CA LYS A 114 2.80 -13.95 -8.81
C LYS A 114 2.40 -15.39 -8.56
N ILE A 115 2.46 -15.85 -7.30
CA ILE A 115 2.13 -17.24 -6.99
C ILE A 115 0.66 -17.52 -7.36
N ASN A 116 -0.23 -16.57 -7.10
CA ASN A 116 -1.61 -16.65 -7.59
C ASN A 116 -1.66 -16.83 -9.11
N MET A 117 -0.97 -15.99 -9.89
CA MET A 117 -0.94 -16.11 -11.36
C MET A 117 -0.38 -17.45 -11.86
N ASP A 118 0.70 -17.93 -11.25
CA ASP A 118 1.30 -19.22 -11.61
C ASP A 118 0.30 -20.36 -11.37
N TYR A 119 -0.39 -20.36 -10.22
CA TYR A 119 -1.38 -21.39 -9.90
C TYR A 119 -2.65 -21.31 -10.77
N VAL A 120 -3.10 -20.10 -11.12
CA VAL A 120 -4.18 -19.90 -12.10
C VAL A 120 -3.78 -20.46 -13.47
N SER A 121 -2.52 -20.33 -13.85
CA SER A 121 -1.96 -20.90 -15.08
C SER A 121 -1.56 -22.38 -14.97
N PHE A 122 -1.96 -23.07 -13.90
CA PHE A 122 -1.65 -24.48 -13.61
C PHE A 122 -0.15 -24.79 -13.46
N LYS A 123 0.67 -23.77 -13.16
CA LYS A 123 2.11 -23.91 -12.94
C LYS A 123 2.42 -23.91 -11.45
N LYS A 124 3.22 -24.88 -11.01
CA LYS A 124 3.72 -24.95 -9.64
C LYS A 124 4.90 -23.99 -9.49
N THR A 125 4.77 -23.00 -8.61
CA THR A 125 5.84 -22.02 -8.38
C THR A 125 7.04 -22.67 -7.67
N PRO A 126 8.26 -22.54 -8.19
CA PRO A 126 9.43 -23.04 -7.49
C PRO A 126 9.69 -22.29 -6.17
N TYR A 127 10.33 -22.96 -5.21
CA TYR A 127 10.83 -22.34 -3.98
C TYR A 127 12.09 -21.49 -4.25
N PHE A 128 12.43 -20.61 -3.31
CA PHE A 128 13.58 -19.67 -3.25
C PHE A 128 14.57 -19.69 -4.41
N SER A 129 15.50 -20.66 -4.45
CA SER A 129 16.68 -20.59 -5.34
C SER A 129 16.38 -20.67 -6.84
N LYS A 130 15.18 -21.13 -7.22
CA LYS A 130 14.74 -21.21 -8.63
C LYS A 130 13.67 -20.16 -8.97
N ASN A 131 13.29 -19.33 -8.02
CA ASN A 131 12.25 -18.34 -8.17
C ASN A 131 12.86 -16.94 -8.35
N ILE A 132 12.74 -16.41 -9.56
CA ILE A 132 13.28 -15.11 -9.95
C ILE A 132 12.78 -13.93 -9.12
N TYR A 133 11.62 -14.04 -8.46
CA TYR A 133 11.09 -12.96 -7.63
C TYR A 133 11.79 -12.88 -6.27
N PHE A 134 12.69 -13.82 -5.95
CA PHE A 134 13.63 -13.71 -4.83
C PHE A 134 15.01 -13.21 -5.27
N ASP A 135 15.22 -12.94 -6.58
CA ASP A 135 16.45 -12.34 -7.09
C ASP A 135 16.46 -10.83 -6.79
N PHE A 136 17.57 -10.34 -6.24
CA PHE A 136 17.79 -8.93 -5.95
C PHE A 136 17.54 -8.02 -7.15
N LYS A 137 17.79 -8.47 -8.39
CA LYS A 137 17.50 -7.67 -9.60
C LYS A 137 16.02 -7.31 -9.71
N TYR A 138 15.12 -8.22 -9.36
CA TYR A 138 13.68 -7.98 -9.36
C TYR A 138 13.25 -7.11 -8.18
N ILE A 139 13.87 -7.31 -7.02
CA ILE A 139 13.64 -6.50 -5.83
C ILE A 139 14.02 -5.04 -6.08
N PHE A 140 15.19 -4.77 -6.68
CA PHE A 140 15.60 -3.41 -7.03
C PHE A 140 14.67 -2.76 -8.06
N LYS A 141 14.14 -3.53 -9.02
CA LYS A 141 13.13 -3.03 -9.97
C LYS A 141 11.84 -2.66 -9.26
N TYR A 142 11.36 -3.53 -8.37
CA TYR A 142 10.21 -3.23 -7.52
C TYR A 142 10.44 -1.95 -6.69
N LEU A 143 11.57 -1.83 -5.99
CA LEU A 143 11.90 -0.64 -5.21
C LEU A 143 11.92 0.62 -6.09
N SER A 144 12.49 0.53 -7.29
CA SER A 144 12.46 1.63 -8.26
C SER A 144 11.02 2.04 -8.65
N ILE A 145 10.14 1.07 -8.91
CA ILE A 145 8.72 1.32 -9.20
C ILE A 145 8.02 2.00 -8.01
N VAL A 146 8.24 1.49 -6.79
CA VAL A 146 7.66 2.07 -5.56
C VAL A 146 8.13 3.50 -5.36
N SER A 147 9.42 3.78 -5.54
CA SER A 147 9.97 5.14 -5.42
C SER A 147 9.35 6.10 -6.43
N TRP A 148 9.29 5.72 -7.71
CA TRP A 148 8.65 6.55 -8.74
C TRP A 148 7.16 6.76 -8.48
N THR A 149 6.47 5.71 -8.05
CA THR A 149 5.05 5.78 -7.65
C THR A 149 4.85 6.76 -6.50
N GLY A 150 5.68 6.67 -5.45
CA GLY A 150 5.63 7.57 -4.30
C GLY A 150 5.88 9.03 -4.70
N LEU A 151 6.88 9.28 -5.55
CA LEU A 151 7.17 10.63 -6.05
C LEU A 151 5.99 11.23 -6.83
N ILE A 152 5.33 10.43 -7.67
CA ILE A 152 4.17 10.90 -8.44
C ILE A 152 2.97 11.15 -7.53
N LEU A 153 2.72 10.28 -6.54
CA LEU A 153 1.63 10.44 -5.58
C LEU A 153 1.85 11.61 -4.59
N LEU A 154 3.08 12.09 -4.44
CA LEU A 154 3.36 13.33 -3.69
C LEU A 154 2.94 14.59 -4.45
N ILE A 155 2.78 14.54 -5.78
CA ILE A 155 2.47 15.73 -6.59
C ILE A 155 1.15 16.40 -6.15
N PRO A 156 0.01 15.69 -5.99
CA PRO A 156 -1.23 16.31 -5.50
C PRO A 156 -1.06 16.95 -4.12
N PHE A 157 -0.29 16.31 -3.23
CA PHE A 157 -0.03 16.84 -1.89
C PHE A 157 0.81 18.12 -1.94
N LEU A 158 1.85 18.18 -2.78
CA LEU A 158 2.65 19.38 -2.97
C LEU A 158 1.82 20.52 -3.59
N ILE A 159 0.99 20.21 -4.59
CA ILE A 159 0.05 21.18 -5.19
C ILE A 159 -0.89 21.73 -4.11
N PHE A 160 -1.44 20.87 -3.25
CA PHE A 160 -2.29 21.30 -2.12
C PHE A 160 -1.58 22.31 -1.23
N LEU A 161 -0.36 21.98 -0.78
CA LEU A 161 0.41 22.84 0.12
C LEU A 161 0.72 24.20 -0.52
N ILE A 162 1.05 24.21 -1.82
CA ILE A 162 1.30 25.44 -2.58
C ILE A 162 0.01 26.27 -2.69
N LEU A 163 -1.10 25.65 -3.09
CA LEU A 163 -2.39 26.33 -3.23
C LEU A 163 -2.86 26.92 -1.90
N MET A 164 -2.76 26.14 -0.81
CA MET A 164 -3.08 26.62 0.54
C MET A 164 -2.21 27.81 0.93
N ARG A 165 -0.91 27.78 0.62
CA ARG A 165 -0.01 28.89 0.93
C ARG A 165 -0.34 30.14 0.13
N VAL A 166 -0.57 30.03 -1.18
CA VAL A 166 -1.01 31.15 -2.02
C VAL A 166 -2.32 31.72 -1.49
N TYR A 167 -3.29 30.87 -1.18
CA TYR A 167 -4.57 31.27 -0.65
C TYR A 167 -4.45 32.00 0.69
N VAL A 168 -3.59 31.54 1.60
CA VAL A 168 -3.32 32.23 2.88
C VAL A 168 -2.72 33.62 2.67
N PHE A 169 -1.78 33.77 1.73
CA PHE A 169 -1.19 35.08 1.41
C PHE A 169 -2.18 36.04 0.75
N SER A 170 -3.09 35.54 -0.11
CA SER A 170 -4.09 36.38 -0.77
C SER A 170 -5.10 37.03 0.18
N PHE A 171 -5.27 36.47 1.39
CA PHE A 171 -6.15 36.99 2.44
C PHE A 171 -5.38 37.76 3.54
N GLY A 172 -4.22 38.34 3.23
CA GLY A 172 -3.48 39.18 4.18
C GLY A 172 -2.79 38.42 5.32
N GLY A 173 -2.76 37.08 5.25
CA GLY A 173 -2.16 36.22 6.27
C GLY A 173 -3.17 35.56 7.19
N VAL A 174 -2.66 34.79 8.16
CA VAL A 174 -3.48 33.93 9.04
C VAL A 174 -4.43 34.75 9.93
N ASP A 175 -4.03 35.95 10.34
CA ASP A 175 -4.79 36.79 11.28
C ASP A 175 -6.06 37.40 10.65
N GLU A 176 -5.99 37.80 9.38
CA GLU A 176 -7.16 38.30 8.65
C GLU A 176 -8.14 37.16 8.30
N ILE A 177 -7.63 35.97 7.97
CA ILE A 177 -8.47 34.76 7.77
C ILE A 177 -9.24 34.43 9.05
N TYR A 178 -8.57 34.46 10.20
CA TYR A 178 -9.21 34.15 11.49
C TYR A 178 -10.33 35.14 11.82
N LYS A 179 -10.10 36.45 11.59
CA LYS A 179 -11.13 37.49 11.75
C LYS A 179 -12.31 37.30 10.80
N THR A 180 -12.03 36.94 9.55
CA THR A 180 -13.06 36.73 8.51
C THR A 180 -13.90 35.48 8.81
N MET A 181 -13.28 34.39 9.29
CA MET A 181 -13.98 33.18 9.74
C MET A 181 -14.91 33.42 10.93
N LEU A 182 -14.53 34.33 11.85
CA LEU A 182 -15.33 34.72 12.99
C LEU A 182 -16.50 35.65 12.63
N GLN A 183 -16.39 36.43 11.56
CA GLN A 183 -17.39 37.45 11.17
C GLN A 183 -18.39 37.00 10.09
N SER A 184 -18.03 36.09 9.18
CA SER A 184 -18.94 35.67 8.09
C SER A 184 -19.69 34.37 8.43
N GLN A 185 -21.02 34.39 8.42
CA GLN A 185 -21.88 33.20 8.58
C GLN A 185 -21.72 32.16 7.44
N ILE A 186 -21.05 32.50 6.33
CA ILE A 186 -20.71 31.56 5.26
C ILE A 186 -19.20 31.42 5.19
N ASN A 187 -18.76 30.22 5.55
CA ASN A 187 -17.39 29.79 5.67
C ASN A 187 -16.71 29.57 4.30
N THR A 188 -16.70 30.57 3.43
CA THR A 188 -16.20 30.49 2.04
C THR A 188 -14.78 29.92 1.97
N PHE A 189 -13.92 30.29 2.91
CA PHE A 189 -12.57 29.73 3.05
C PHE A 189 -12.60 28.20 3.24
N SER A 190 -13.43 27.72 4.16
CA SER A 190 -13.52 26.28 4.43
C SER A 190 -14.19 25.54 3.30
N THR A 191 -15.17 26.14 2.62
CA THR A 191 -15.80 25.55 1.43
C THR A 191 -14.80 25.40 0.29
N VAL A 192 -14.02 26.44 -0.02
CA VAL A 192 -12.98 26.38 -1.06
C VAL A 192 -11.91 25.35 -0.70
N SER A 193 -11.41 25.37 0.55
CA SER A 193 -10.42 24.41 1.03
C SER A 193 -10.92 22.96 0.96
N LEU A 194 -12.18 22.72 1.32
CA LEU A 194 -12.83 21.41 1.25
C LEU A 194 -12.97 20.94 -0.21
N VAL A 195 -13.44 21.81 -1.12
CA VAL A 195 -13.58 21.47 -2.54
C VAL A 195 -12.21 21.17 -3.16
N THR A 196 -11.20 21.99 -2.89
CA THR A 196 -9.82 21.75 -3.35
C THR A 196 -9.28 20.42 -2.81
N PHE A 197 -9.47 20.14 -1.52
CA PHE A 197 -9.09 18.87 -0.92
C PHE A 197 -9.78 17.68 -1.59
N LEU A 198 -11.09 17.75 -1.83
CA LEU A 198 -11.85 16.68 -2.50
C LEU A 198 -11.35 16.43 -3.94
N ILE A 199 -11.08 17.49 -4.71
CA ILE A 199 -10.51 17.37 -6.06
C ILE A 199 -9.16 16.64 -5.99
N LEU A 200 -8.31 16.99 -5.02
CA LEU A 200 -7.00 16.37 -4.86
C LEU A 200 -7.09 14.91 -4.42
N VAL A 201 -8.06 14.56 -3.58
CA VAL A 201 -8.36 13.16 -3.24
C VAL A 201 -8.76 12.39 -4.50
N LEU A 202 -9.62 12.96 -5.36
CA LEU A 202 -10.00 12.32 -6.62
C LEU A 202 -8.79 12.14 -7.55
N VAL A 203 -7.92 13.14 -7.67
CA VAL A 203 -6.67 13.06 -8.44
C VAL A 203 -5.74 12.00 -7.85
N PHE A 204 -5.61 11.94 -6.52
CA PHE A 204 -4.80 10.95 -5.83
C PHE A 204 -5.31 9.53 -6.08
N VAL A 205 -6.62 9.29 -5.97
CA VAL A 205 -7.25 7.99 -6.26
C VAL A 205 -7.03 7.61 -7.73
N TYR A 206 -7.21 8.55 -8.65
CA TYR A 206 -6.98 8.34 -10.07
C TYR A 206 -5.52 7.96 -10.38
N LEU A 207 -4.56 8.70 -9.83
CA LEU A 207 -3.13 8.40 -9.99
C LEU A 207 -2.77 7.06 -9.35
N SER A 208 -3.29 6.77 -8.15
CA SER A 208 -3.05 5.51 -7.44
C SER A 208 -3.54 4.32 -8.28
N TYR A 209 -4.72 4.44 -8.88
CA TYR A 209 -5.24 3.45 -9.80
C TYR A 209 -4.28 3.22 -10.97
N ARG A 210 -3.84 4.27 -11.67
CA ARG A 210 -2.95 4.12 -12.84
C ARG A 210 -1.58 3.58 -12.48
N LEU A 211 -1.04 3.99 -11.33
CA LEU A 211 0.27 3.55 -10.85
C LEU A 211 0.23 2.11 -10.35
N SER A 212 -0.91 1.62 -9.86
CA SER A 212 -1.05 0.21 -9.46
C SER A 212 -0.74 -0.77 -10.60
N TYR A 213 -0.89 -0.34 -11.86
CA TYR A 213 -0.63 -1.15 -13.05
C TYR A 213 0.86 -1.36 -13.34
N SER A 214 1.73 -0.49 -12.84
CA SER A 214 3.19 -0.67 -12.97
C SER A 214 3.66 -1.96 -12.28
N TYR A 215 2.99 -2.35 -11.18
CA TYR A 215 3.23 -3.60 -10.46
C TYR A 215 2.71 -4.83 -11.18
N ILE A 216 1.76 -4.69 -12.11
CA ILE A 216 1.25 -5.80 -12.92
C ILE A 216 2.20 -6.07 -14.09
N LEU A 217 2.72 -5.01 -14.72
CA LEU A 217 3.64 -5.16 -15.84
C LEU A 217 4.93 -5.88 -15.45
N ILE A 218 5.41 -5.70 -14.22
CA ILE A 218 6.56 -6.48 -13.69
C ILE A 218 6.21 -7.95 -13.40
N LEU A 219 4.92 -8.28 -13.22
CA LEU A 219 4.44 -9.64 -12.99
C LEU A 219 4.18 -10.43 -14.28
N ASP A 220 3.77 -9.74 -15.34
CA ASP A 220 3.33 -10.30 -16.62
C ASP A 220 4.47 -10.47 -17.65
N GLU A 221 5.51 -9.64 -17.61
CA GLU A 221 6.57 -9.68 -18.64
C GLU A 221 7.46 -10.95 -18.54
N ASN A 222 7.82 -11.51 -19.70
CA ASN A 222 8.76 -12.62 -19.82
C ASN A 222 10.14 -12.23 -19.29
N LYS A 223 10.82 -13.18 -18.62
CA LYS A 223 12.13 -12.96 -17.93
C LYS A 223 13.19 -12.26 -18.79
N ASP A 224 13.16 -12.49 -20.09
CA ASP A 224 14.16 -11.98 -21.03
C ASP A 224 13.92 -10.51 -21.41
N GLU A 225 12.67 -10.05 -21.49
CA GLU A 225 12.35 -8.64 -21.75
C GLU A 225 12.57 -7.74 -20.53
N LEU A 226 12.47 -8.32 -19.33
CA LEU A 226 12.63 -7.60 -18.09
C LEU A 226 14.06 -7.06 -17.92
N LYS A 227 15.09 -7.74 -18.43
CA LYS A 227 16.50 -7.50 -18.08
C LYS A 227 16.92 -6.04 -18.21
N ASP A 228 16.52 -5.36 -19.29
CA ASP A 228 17.03 -4.03 -19.64
C ASP A 228 16.08 -2.87 -19.29
N LYS A 229 14.87 -3.18 -18.83
CA LYS A 229 13.85 -2.17 -18.51
C LYS A 229 14.00 -1.64 -17.08
N THR A 230 13.94 -0.32 -16.92
CA THR A 230 14.00 0.39 -15.62
C THR A 230 12.61 0.52 -14.97
N GLY A 231 12.55 0.80 -13.66
CA GLY A 231 11.26 1.04 -12.96
C GLY A 231 10.41 2.14 -13.61
N LEU A 232 11.05 3.19 -14.14
CA LEU A 232 10.37 4.29 -14.84
C LEU A 232 9.64 3.83 -16.11
N TYR A 233 10.17 2.83 -16.82
CA TYR A 233 9.50 2.26 -18.00
C TYR A 233 8.14 1.67 -17.61
N PHE A 234 8.09 0.87 -16.54
CA PHE A 234 6.87 0.25 -16.06
C PHE A 234 5.84 1.28 -15.61
N VAL A 235 6.29 2.35 -14.96
CA VAL A 235 5.43 3.47 -14.58
C VAL A 235 4.86 4.15 -15.83
N LYS A 236 5.68 4.54 -16.81
CA LYS A 236 5.19 5.19 -18.04
C LYS A 236 4.17 4.33 -18.80
N LYS A 237 4.49 3.06 -19.02
CA LYS A 237 3.60 2.09 -19.69
C LYS A 237 2.29 1.89 -18.93
N SER A 238 2.32 1.98 -17.59
CA SER A 238 1.11 1.91 -16.78
C SER A 238 0.14 3.05 -17.09
N PHE A 239 0.64 4.27 -17.34
CA PHE A 239 -0.19 5.39 -17.79
C PHE A 239 -0.77 5.12 -19.19
N GLU A 240 0.01 4.64 -20.14
CA GLU A 240 -0.47 4.38 -21.51
C GLU A 240 -1.67 3.42 -21.54
N ILE A 241 -1.57 2.29 -20.83
CA ILE A 241 -2.57 1.21 -20.83
C ILE A 241 -3.85 1.60 -20.06
N THR A 242 -3.73 2.44 -19.04
CA THR A 242 -4.84 2.85 -18.15
C THR A 242 -5.58 4.09 -18.62
N SER A 243 -5.41 4.50 -19.87
CA SER A 243 -6.15 5.62 -20.42
C SER A 243 -7.67 5.33 -20.42
N GLY A 244 -8.45 6.25 -19.85
CA GLY A 244 -9.92 6.20 -19.85
C GLY A 244 -10.60 5.96 -18.49
N ILE A 245 -11.69 6.68 -18.25
CA ILE A 245 -12.46 6.67 -16.99
C ILE A 245 -13.31 5.40 -16.81
N LYS A 246 -13.70 4.71 -17.89
CA LYS A 246 -14.54 3.50 -17.81
C LYS A 246 -13.86 2.36 -17.03
N LYS A 247 -12.55 2.16 -17.23
CA LYS A 247 -11.79 1.12 -16.51
C LYS A 247 -11.70 1.41 -15.00
N LEU A 248 -11.55 2.70 -14.63
CA LEU A 248 -11.59 3.17 -13.23
C LEU A 248 -12.94 2.85 -12.55
N PHE A 249 -14.07 3.13 -13.21
CA PHE A 249 -15.39 2.84 -12.64
C PHE A 249 -15.62 1.35 -12.39
N LYS A 250 -15.23 0.48 -13.34
CA LYS A 250 -15.30 -0.99 -13.14
C LYS A 250 -14.49 -1.41 -11.91
N PHE A 251 -13.29 -0.87 -11.76
CA PHE A 251 -12.44 -1.12 -10.60
C PHE A 251 -13.09 -0.68 -9.28
N LEU A 252 -13.66 0.54 -9.23
CA LEU A 252 -14.33 1.06 -8.04
C LEU A 252 -15.55 0.23 -7.64
N VAL A 253 -16.40 -0.18 -8.59
CA VAL A 253 -17.57 -1.02 -8.32
C VAL A 253 -17.15 -2.34 -7.68
N LEU A 254 -16.07 -2.95 -8.18
CA LEU A 254 -15.54 -4.17 -7.61
C LEU A 254 -15.02 -3.97 -6.17
N LEU A 255 -14.33 -2.86 -5.94
CA LEU A 255 -13.81 -2.48 -4.63
C LEU A 255 -14.93 -2.32 -3.60
N ILE A 256 -16.06 -1.73 -4.01
CA ILE A 256 -17.26 -1.57 -3.17
C ILE A 256 -17.87 -2.93 -2.83
N LEU A 257 -18.14 -3.76 -3.84
CA LEU A 257 -18.68 -5.11 -3.63
C LEU A 257 -17.79 -5.94 -2.70
N PHE A 258 -16.48 -5.79 -2.85
CA PHE A 258 -15.52 -6.47 -2.02
C PHE A 258 -15.49 -5.94 -0.58
N SER A 259 -15.58 -4.62 -0.39
CA SER A 259 -15.65 -4.00 0.93
C SER A 259 -16.87 -4.49 1.71
N ILE A 260 -18.00 -4.68 1.02
CA ILE A 260 -19.21 -5.29 1.59
C ILE A 260 -18.94 -6.74 2.01
N PHE A 261 -18.25 -7.52 1.17
CA PHE A 261 -17.89 -8.91 1.51
C PHE A 261 -16.98 -9.00 2.74
N MET A 262 -15.95 -8.14 2.83
CA MET A 262 -15.06 -8.10 4.01
C MET A 262 -15.78 -7.65 5.26
N TYR A 263 -16.70 -6.70 5.14
CA TYR A 263 -17.55 -6.28 6.25
C TYR A 263 -18.37 -7.47 6.79
N ILE A 264 -18.96 -8.28 5.91
CA ILE A 264 -19.69 -9.50 6.31
C ILE A 264 -18.78 -10.48 7.04
N ILE A 265 -17.56 -10.72 6.54
CA ILE A 265 -16.59 -11.62 7.19
C ILE A 265 -16.19 -11.11 8.58
N SER A 266 -15.91 -9.80 8.69
CA SER A 266 -15.56 -9.18 9.96
C SER A 266 -16.70 -9.29 10.96
N PHE A 267 -17.93 -9.06 10.51
CA PHE A 267 -19.14 -9.21 11.32
C PHE A 267 -19.33 -10.65 11.82
N ILE A 268 -19.08 -11.65 10.98
CA ILE A 268 -19.08 -13.06 11.39
C ILE A 268 -17.98 -13.33 12.43
N GLY A 269 -16.80 -12.73 12.25
CA GLY A 269 -15.68 -12.86 13.19
C GLY A 269 -15.99 -12.33 14.57
N GLU A 270 -16.60 -11.14 14.64
CA GLU A 270 -17.06 -10.53 15.89
C GLU A 270 -18.05 -11.43 16.62
N LYS A 271 -19.02 -12.02 15.90
CA LYS A 271 -19.97 -12.99 16.48
C LYS A 271 -19.33 -14.29 16.95
N LEU A 272 -18.15 -14.65 16.43
CA LEU A 272 -17.40 -15.83 16.86
C LEU A 272 -16.54 -15.57 18.10
N GLU A 273 -16.25 -14.30 18.45
CA GLU A 273 -15.55 -13.96 19.69
C GLU A 273 -16.34 -14.38 20.93
N ASP A 274 -17.67 -14.39 20.84
CA ASP A 274 -18.59 -14.80 21.90
C ASP A 274 -18.51 -16.31 22.23
N PHE A 275 -17.90 -17.13 21.37
CA PHE A 275 -17.80 -18.60 21.52
C PHE A 275 -16.49 -19.07 22.20
N GLY A 276 -15.64 -18.13 22.64
CA GLY A 276 -14.44 -18.41 23.45
C GLY A 276 -13.12 -18.56 22.67
N ASN A 277 -12.03 -18.70 23.42
CA ASN A 277 -10.65 -18.58 22.89
C ASN A 277 -10.30 -19.60 21.79
N LEU A 278 -10.81 -20.83 21.86
CA LEU A 278 -10.54 -21.85 20.84
C LEU A 278 -11.18 -21.48 19.49
N ALA A 279 -12.45 -21.00 19.52
CA ALA A 279 -13.15 -20.55 18.33
C ALA A 279 -12.44 -19.34 17.69
N LYS A 280 -11.92 -18.42 18.52
CA LYS A 280 -11.13 -17.27 18.07
C LYS A 280 -9.82 -17.67 17.38
N ILE A 281 -9.09 -18.64 17.93
CA ILE A 281 -7.86 -19.18 17.33
C ILE A 281 -8.18 -19.86 15.99
N ILE A 282 -9.20 -20.71 15.95
CA ILE A 282 -9.64 -21.39 14.71
C ILE A 282 -10.08 -20.37 13.67
N TYR A 283 -10.89 -19.38 14.03
CA TYR A 283 -11.32 -18.31 13.14
C TYR A 283 -10.12 -17.54 12.59
N THR A 284 -9.16 -17.16 13.44
CA THR A 284 -7.96 -16.42 13.02
C THR A 284 -7.13 -17.25 12.03
N ILE A 285 -6.96 -18.55 12.29
CA ILE A 285 -6.26 -19.47 11.40
C ILE A 285 -7.00 -19.60 10.06
N VAL A 286 -8.33 -19.75 10.08
CA VAL A 286 -9.15 -19.86 8.87
C VAL A 286 -9.14 -18.56 8.06
N VAL A 287 -9.27 -17.39 8.70
CA VAL A 287 -9.19 -16.09 8.03
C VAL A 287 -7.82 -15.89 7.39
N PHE A 288 -6.76 -16.17 8.14
CA PHE A 288 -5.39 -16.02 7.66
C PHE A 288 -5.08 -16.96 6.50
N LEU A 289 -5.48 -18.24 6.60
CA LEU A 289 -5.16 -19.26 5.59
C LEU A 289 -6.08 -19.20 4.37
N PHE A 290 -7.38 -18.99 4.55
CA PHE A 290 -8.38 -19.04 3.48
C PHE A 290 -8.77 -17.66 2.96
N ILE A 291 -9.25 -16.77 3.83
CA ILE A 291 -9.84 -15.50 3.38
C ILE A 291 -8.79 -14.57 2.78
N ASN A 292 -7.60 -14.47 3.40
CA ASN A 292 -6.54 -13.61 2.88
C ASN A 292 -5.99 -14.11 1.53
N GLY A 293 -5.91 -15.44 1.34
CA GLY A 293 -5.54 -16.02 0.05
C GLY A 293 -6.61 -15.84 -1.03
N LEU A 294 -7.89 -15.97 -0.65
CA LEU A 294 -9.02 -15.68 -1.53
C LEU A 294 -9.04 -14.21 -1.96
N PHE A 295 -8.79 -13.28 -1.04
CA PHE A 295 -8.72 -11.85 -1.31
C PHE A 295 -7.69 -11.53 -2.38
N GLU A 296 -6.45 -11.97 -2.17
CA GLU A 296 -5.36 -11.71 -3.11
C GLU A 296 -5.60 -12.38 -4.47
N MET A 297 -6.16 -13.60 -4.47
CA MET A 297 -6.51 -14.29 -5.71
C MET A 297 -7.64 -13.58 -6.47
N LEU A 298 -8.64 -13.05 -5.79
CA LEU A 298 -9.78 -12.36 -6.40
C LEU A 298 -9.37 -10.99 -6.95
N ILE A 299 -8.49 -10.26 -6.25
CA ILE A 299 -7.82 -9.06 -6.79
C ILE A 299 -7.08 -9.44 -8.06
N VAL A 300 -6.16 -10.40 -7.99
CA VAL A 300 -5.31 -10.77 -9.13
C VAL A 300 -6.13 -11.26 -10.31
N THR A 301 -7.15 -12.10 -10.08
CA THR A 301 -8.02 -12.66 -11.13
C THR A 301 -8.88 -11.59 -11.76
N THR A 302 -9.45 -10.68 -10.96
CA THR A 302 -10.30 -9.62 -11.50
C THR A 302 -9.49 -8.59 -12.26
N TYR A 303 -8.32 -8.24 -11.73
CA TYR A 303 -7.38 -7.40 -12.46
C TYR A 303 -6.92 -8.08 -13.76
N TYR A 304 -6.58 -9.37 -13.75
CA TYR A 304 -6.18 -10.13 -14.94
C TYR A 304 -7.30 -10.22 -15.99
N GLU A 305 -8.55 -10.49 -15.58
CA GLU A 305 -9.71 -10.57 -16.50
C GLU A 305 -10.06 -9.22 -17.13
N ILE A 306 -10.01 -8.12 -16.37
CA ILE A 306 -10.24 -6.77 -16.90
C ILE A 306 -9.13 -6.35 -17.87
N MET A 307 -7.93 -6.90 -17.70
CA MET A 307 -6.71 -6.44 -18.36
C MET A 307 -6.37 -7.21 -19.64
N ILE A 308 -6.19 -8.52 -19.53
CA ILE A 308 -5.59 -9.32 -20.61
C ILE A 308 -6.64 -9.84 -21.57
N LYS A 309 -7.88 -10.03 -21.12
CA LYS A 309 -8.97 -10.47 -22.00
C LYS A 309 -9.56 -9.34 -22.84
N GLU A 310 -9.69 -8.12 -22.30
CA GLU A 310 -10.23 -6.98 -23.07
C GLU A 310 -9.22 -6.42 -24.09
N ASP A 311 -7.92 -6.36 -23.78
CA ASP A 311 -6.91 -5.88 -24.76
C ASP A 311 -6.67 -6.90 -25.89
N ASN A 312 -6.71 -8.22 -25.60
CA ASN A 312 -6.62 -9.23 -26.65
C ASN A 312 -7.88 -9.30 -27.53
N SER A 313 -9.07 -9.08 -26.97
CA SER A 313 -10.30 -9.00 -27.79
C SER A 313 -10.35 -7.76 -28.68
N LEU A 314 -9.80 -6.63 -28.22
CA LEU A 314 -9.69 -5.41 -29.02
C LEU A 314 -8.59 -5.52 -30.08
N ALA A 315 -7.52 -6.27 -29.82
CA ALA A 315 -6.51 -6.58 -30.83
C ALA A 315 -7.06 -7.52 -31.92
N GLU A 316 -7.86 -8.53 -31.55
CA GLU A 316 -8.52 -9.45 -32.49
C GLU A 316 -9.66 -8.79 -33.29
N GLU A 317 -10.37 -7.81 -32.73
CA GLU A 317 -11.37 -7.00 -33.47
C GLU A 317 -10.75 -6.02 -34.47
N ASN A 318 -9.49 -5.61 -34.28
CA ASN A 318 -8.79 -4.73 -35.23
C ASN A 318 -8.01 -5.49 -36.33
N ILE A 319 -8.01 -6.82 -36.26
CA ILE A 319 -7.37 -7.71 -37.24
C ILE A 319 -8.41 -8.39 -38.16
N ASN A 320 -9.71 -8.30 -37.84
CA ASN A 320 -10.82 -8.80 -38.64
C ASN A 320 -11.63 -7.67 -39.29
#